data_AF-A0A918D8L0-F1
#
_entry.id   AF-A0A918D8L0-F1
#
_cell.length_a   1.000
_cell.length_b   1.000
_cell.length_c   1.000
_cell.angle_alpha   90.00
_cell.angle_beta   90.00
_cell.angle_gamma   90.00
#
_symmetry.space_group_name_H-M   'P 1'
#
loop_
_entity.id
_entity.type
_entity.pdbx_description
1 polymer ?
#
loop_
_entity_poly.entity_id
_entity_poly.type
_entity_poly.pdbx_seq_one_letter_code
_entity_poly.pdbx_strand_id
1 'polypeptide(L)'
;MSFGDPNNPYGQPPQQPPAAPPTPPGYGYPQAPPGVPPQGYGYPQQPAYPGYPGGNQMLPQTMPGLLVTARVFLFIISAVQIIAALAWFYIAAFANDISNAADSYSSSSDDPFSAFSDGADIATGLLVVIGLIAAALATLSITLGVKFGKGGQGIRITTVIYGALGGIVGLILLFGGLDSGMASAVILPLIWVVFAAIITAAPVVPSGTAWFARPRY
;
A
#
# COMPACT_ATOMS: atom_id res chain seq x y z
N MET A 1 13.59 -35.49 -76.69
CA MET A 1 12.82 -34.29 -76.31
C MET A 1 13.74 -33.46 -75.43
N SER A 2 14.19 -32.32 -75.97
CA SER A 2 15.13 -31.40 -75.31
C SER A 2 14.34 -30.52 -74.35
N PHE A 3 14.55 -30.70 -73.04
CA PHE A 3 13.86 -29.94 -72.00
C PHE A 3 14.72 -28.76 -71.57
N GLY A 4 14.29 -27.57 -71.98
CA GLY A 4 14.51 -26.30 -71.28
C GLY A 4 15.91 -25.69 -71.40
N ASP A 5 16.09 -24.82 -72.40
CA ASP A 5 17.24 -23.93 -72.54
C ASP A 5 17.40 -23.02 -71.28
N PRO A 6 18.58 -22.93 -70.65
CA PRO A 6 18.80 -22.21 -69.38
C PRO A 6 18.67 -20.68 -69.40
N ASN A 7 18.31 -20.07 -70.53
CA ASN A 7 18.43 -18.62 -70.71
C ASN A 7 17.08 -17.96 -71.03
N ASN A 8 16.08 -18.19 -70.18
CA ASN A 8 14.80 -17.47 -70.23
C ASN A 8 14.75 -16.35 -69.18
N PRO A 9 14.83 -15.06 -69.58
CA PRO A 9 14.88 -13.91 -68.67
C PRO A 9 13.60 -13.64 -67.84
N TYR A 10 12.55 -14.43 -68.03
CA TYR A 10 11.27 -14.34 -67.29
C TYR A 10 10.92 -15.62 -66.50
N GLY A 11 11.91 -16.47 -66.18
CA GLY A 11 11.70 -17.66 -65.34
C GLY A 11 11.35 -17.29 -63.88
N GLN A 12 10.33 -17.96 -63.32
CA GLN A 12 9.96 -17.81 -61.91
C GLN A 12 11.06 -18.36 -60.98
N PRO A 13 11.47 -17.64 -59.91
CA PRO A 13 12.53 -18.10 -59.02
C PRO A 13 12.08 -19.34 -58.21
N PRO A 14 12.93 -20.39 -58.09
CA PRO A 14 12.65 -21.56 -57.26
C PRO A 14 12.55 -21.17 -55.77
N GLN A 15 11.48 -21.62 -55.10
CA GLN A 15 11.29 -21.47 -53.66
C GLN A 15 12.40 -22.20 -52.89
N GLN A 16 13.18 -21.44 -52.11
CA GLN A 16 14.12 -22.00 -51.13
C GLN A 16 13.38 -22.55 -49.91
N PRO A 17 13.83 -23.67 -49.31
CA PRO A 17 13.28 -24.20 -48.07
C PRO A 17 13.52 -23.24 -46.89
N PRO A 18 12.56 -23.08 -45.94
CA PRO A 18 12.72 -22.17 -44.81
C PRO A 18 13.89 -22.56 -43.90
N ALA A 19 14.78 -21.60 -43.67
CA ALA A 19 15.87 -21.69 -42.72
C ALA A 19 15.33 -21.83 -41.28
N ALA A 20 15.88 -22.79 -40.54
CA ALA A 20 15.63 -22.97 -39.11
C ALA A 20 16.07 -21.72 -38.32
N PRO A 21 15.28 -21.24 -37.33
CA PRO A 21 15.68 -20.11 -36.50
C PRO A 21 16.87 -20.46 -35.60
N PRO A 22 17.80 -19.52 -35.35
CA PRO A 22 18.98 -19.73 -34.52
C PRO A 22 18.61 -19.93 -33.04
N THR A 23 19.14 -20.99 -32.44
CA THR A 23 19.12 -21.27 -31.00
C THR A 23 19.91 -20.22 -30.22
N PRO A 24 19.31 -19.55 -29.21
CA PRO A 24 20.04 -18.77 -28.21
C PRO A 24 20.82 -19.70 -27.25
N PRO A 25 22.00 -19.29 -26.78
CA PRO A 25 22.87 -20.10 -25.93
C PRO A 25 22.28 -20.32 -24.52
N GLY A 26 22.45 -21.54 -24.03
CA GLY A 26 21.69 -22.11 -22.93
C GLY A 26 21.91 -21.52 -21.54
N TYR A 27 20.86 -21.66 -20.73
CA TYR A 27 20.90 -21.69 -19.28
C TYR A 27 20.11 -22.93 -18.85
N GLY A 28 20.81 -23.89 -18.25
CA GLY A 28 20.31 -25.23 -17.96
C GLY A 28 19.21 -25.24 -16.91
N TYR A 29 18.07 -25.84 -17.27
CA TYR A 29 17.14 -26.43 -16.31
C TYR A 29 17.32 -27.96 -16.35
N PRO A 30 17.51 -28.64 -15.21
CA PRO A 30 17.66 -30.08 -15.19
C PRO A 30 16.36 -30.75 -15.68
N GLN A 31 16.51 -31.54 -16.74
CA GLN A 31 15.49 -32.40 -17.32
C GLN A 31 15.10 -33.46 -16.28
N ALA A 32 13.89 -33.36 -15.73
CA ALA A 32 13.36 -34.39 -14.83
C ALA A 32 13.04 -35.67 -15.63
N PRO A 33 13.29 -36.87 -15.06
CA PRO A 33 13.15 -38.14 -15.77
C PRO A 33 11.70 -38.42 -16.23
N PRO A 34 11.48 -38.96 -17.44
CA PRO A 34 10.15 -39.37 -17.90
C PRO A 34 9.73 -40.64 -17.17
N GLY A 35 8.68 -40.57 -16.34
CA GLY A 35 8.02 -41.77 -15.82
C GLY A 35 7.61 -41.72 -14.35
N VAL A 36 6.88 -40.70 -13.93
CA VAL A 36 6.07 -40.77 -12.69
C VAL A 36 4.75 -40.03 -12.95
N PRO A 37 3.58 -40.67 -12.79
CA PRO A 37 2.29 -40.02 -13.06
C PRO A 37 2.00 -38.98 -11.96
N PRO A 38 1.80 -37.69 -12.30
CA PRO A 38 1.30 -36.73 -11.34
C PRO A 38 -0.18 -37.03 -11.09
N GLN A 39 -0.48 -37.48 -9.87
CA GLN A 39 -1.83 -37.54 -9.33
C GLN A 39 -2.49 -36.16 -9.46
N GLY A 40 -3.68 -36.17 -10.05
CA GLY A 40 -4.42 -34.98 -10.40
C GLY A 40 -4.90 -34.15 -9.21
N TYR A 41 -4.92 -32.84 -9.42
CA TYR A 41 -5.93 -31.96 -8.84
C TYR A 41 -6.33 -30.95 -9.92
N GLY A 42 -7.61 -30.98 -10.29
CA GLY A 42 -8.15 -30.38 -11.50
C GLY A 42 -8.16 -28.85 -11.46
N TYR A 43 -7.47 -28.25 -12.43
CA TYR A 43 -7.80 -26.94 -12.95
C TYR A 43 -8.53 -27.13 -14.28
N PRO A 44 -9.65 -26.44 -14.55
CA PRO A 44 -10.22 -26.41 -15.89
C PRO A 44 -9.22 -25.72 -16.82
N GLN A 45 -8.61 -26.50 -17.72
CA GLN A 45 -7.83 -25.99 -18.83
C GLN A 45 -8.74 -25.11 -19.69
N GLN A 46 -8.48 -23.80 -19.72
CA GLN A 46 -9.05 -22.94 -20.74
C GLN A 46 -8.29 -23.14 -22.06
N PRO A 47 -8.98 -23.12 -23.22
CA PRO A 47 -8.37 -23.30 -24.53
C PRO A 47 -7.29 -22.23 -24.78
N ALA A 48 -6.05 -22.68 -24.98
CA ALA A 48 -4.94 -21.83 -25.38
C ALA A 48 -5.18 -21.29 -26.79
N TYR A 49 -5.46 -20.00 -26.90
CA TYR A 49 -5.54 -19.32 -28.20
C TYR A 49 -4.11 -19.09 -28.73
N PRO A 50 -3.77 -19.61 -29.93
CA PRO A 50 -2.44 -19.43 -30.51
C PRO A 50 -2.30 -18.04 -31.15
N GLY A 51 -1.35 -17.25 -30.68
CA GLY A 51 -0.81 -16.12 -31.44
C GLY A 51 -0.78 -14.79 -30.70
N TYR A 52 0.21 -14.59 -29.84
CA TYR A 52 0.87 -13.27 -29.70
C TYR A 52 2.22 -13.42 -28.95
N PRO A 53 3.36 -13.31 -29.64
CA PRO A 53 4.68 -13.25 -29.01
C PRO A 53 4.84 -11.93 -28.22
N GLY A 54 4.86 -12.01 -26.89
CA GLY A 54 5.16 -10.86 -26.01
C GLY A 54 3.98 -10.29 -25.22
N GLY A 55 2.78 -10.86 -25.34
CA GLY A 55 1.65 -10.50 -24.50
C GLY A 55 1.68 -11.27 -23.19
N ASN A 56 2.09 -10.62 -22.10
CA ASN A 56 1.91 -11.16 -20.75
C ASN A 56 0.44 -11.57 -20.60
N GLN A 57 0.22 -12.88 -20.59
CA GLN A 57 -1.08 -13.50 -20.53
C GLN A 57 -1.89 -12.86 -19.40
N MET A 58 -3.12 -12.47 -19.73
CA MET A 58 -4.15 -11.99 -18.80
C MET A 58 -4.54 -13.12 -17.83
N LEU A 59 -3.59 -13.56 -17.00
CA LEU A 59 -3.89 -14.32 -15.81
C LEU A 59 -4.57 -13.35 -14.83
N PRO A 60 -5.66 -13.76 -14.15
CA PRO A 60 -6.19 -13.02 -13.03
C PRO A 60 -5.07 -12.81 -12.02
N GLN A 61 -4.45 -11.63 -12.03
CA GLN A 61 -3.39 -11.34 -11.07
C GLN A 61 -4.09 -11.27 -9.71
N THR A 62 -3.73 -12.17 -8.80
CA THR A 62 -4.16 -12.07 -7.40
C THR A 62 -3.26 -11.03 -6.71
N MET A 63 -3.79 -10.28 -5.75
CA MET A 63 -2.98 -9.32 -5.00
C MET A 63 -1.74 -10.01 -4.39
N PRO A 64 -0.54 -9.45 -4.58
CA PRO A 64 0.65 -9.86 -3.84
C PRO A 64 0.38 -9.83 -2.33
N GLY A 65 0.78 -10.88 -1.59
CA GLY A 65 0.51 -11.00 -0.16
C GLY A 65 1.01 -9.81 0.67
N LEU A 66 2.15 -9.23 0.30
CA LEU A 66 2.70 -8.03 0.96
C LEU A 66 1.77 -6.81 0.84
N LEU A 67 1.06 -6.66 -0.28
CA LEU A 67 0.06 -5.60 -0.45
C LEU A 67 -1.20 -5.87 0.37
N VAL A 68 -1.57 -7.14 0.55
CA VAL A 68 -2.66 -7.52 1.45
C VAL A 68 -2.29 -7.17 2.88
N THR A 69 -1.06 -7.45 3.32
CA THR A 69 -0.58 -7.07 4.66
C THR A 69 -0.60 -5.56 4.85
N ALA A 70 -0.08 -4.78 3.90
CA ALA A 70 -0.12 -3.32 3.96
C ALA A 70 -1.57 -2.80 4.05
N ARG A 71 -2.49 -3.40 3.29
CA ARG A 71 -3.92 -3.09 3.35
C ARG A 71 -4.51 -3.35 4.74
N VAL A 72 -4.17 -4.47 5.37
CA VAL A 72 -4.62 -4.79 6.73
C VAL A 72 -4.06 -3.80 7.74
N PHE A 73 -2.79 -3.44 7.65
CA PHE A 73 -2.18 -2.45 8.55
C PHE A 73 -2.83 -1.07 8.44
N LEU A 74 -3.20 -0.63 7.23
CA LEU A 74 -3.96 0.61 7.08
C LEU A 74 -5.30 0.58 7.83
N PHE A 75 -6.01 -0.54 7.82
CA PHE A 75 -7.26 -0.69 8.59
C PHE A 75 -7.00 -0.71 10.09
N ILE A 76 -5.96 -1.41 10.56
CA ILE A 76 -5.60 -1.45 11.98
C ILE A 76 -5.24 -0.04 12.47
N ILE A 77 -4.41 0.68 11.73
CA ILE A 77 -4.04 2.07 12.05
C ILE A 77 -5.27 2.95 12.10
N SER A 78 -6.19 2.81 11.14
CA SER A 78 -7.42 3.60 11.13
C SER A 78 -8.30 3.34 12.35
N ALA A 79 -8.42 2.08 12.79
CA ALA A 79 -9.20 1.73 13.97
C ALA A 79 -8.60 2.39 15.22
N VAL A 80 -7.27 2.33 15.37
CA VAL A 80 -6.57 2.99 16.48
C VAL A 80 -6.73 4.51 16.42
N GLN A 81 -6.63 5.11 15.22
CA GLN A 81 -6.80 6.56 15.06
C GLN A 81 -8.24 7.03 15.33
N ILE A 82 -9.25 6.22 14.99
CA ILE A 82 -10.65 6.52 15.35
C ILE A 82 -10.81 6.52 16.86
N ILE A 83 -10.29 5.49 17.55
CA ILE A 83 -10.35 5.42 19.00
C ILE A 83 -9.62 6.62 19.63
N ALA A 84 -8.44 6.97 19.12
CA ALA A 84 -7.70 8.14 19.59
C ALA A 84 -8.46 9.44 19.34
N ALA A 85 -9.09 9.62 18.17
CA ALA A 85 -9.90 10.80 17.86
C ALA A 85 -11.10 10.92 18.82
N LEU A 86 -11.80 9.81 19.07
CA LEU A 86 -12.90 9.77 20.06
C LEU A 86 -12.41 10.10 21.47
N ALA A 87 -11.24 9.58 21.88
CA ALA A 87 -10.65 9.91 23.17
C ALA A 87 -10.32 11.42 23.27
N TRP A 88 -9.76 12.03 22.22
CA TRP A 88 -9.50 13.47 22.19
C TRP A 88 -10.78 14.29 22.26
N PHE A 89 -11.83 13.92 21.52
CA PHE A 89 -13.12 14.61 21.61
C PHE A 89 -13.76 14.46 22.99
N TYR A 90 -13.64 13.28 23.63
CA TYR A 90 -14.13 13.07 24.98
C TYR A 90 -13.41 13.95 26.01
N ILE A 91 -12.07 14.01 25.95
CA ILE A 91 -11.29 14.87 26.85
C ILE A 91 -11.61 16.35 26.61
N ALA A 92 -11.75 16.77 25.36
CA ALA A 92 -12.12 18.14 25.03
C ALA A 92 -13.51 18.51 25.56
N ALA A 93 -14.51 17.63 25.40
CA ALA A 93 -15.86 17.85 25.92
C ALA A 93 -15.85 17.96 27.45
N PHE A 94 -15.15 17.05 28.13
CA PHE A 94 -15.02 17.08 29.59
C PHE A 94 -14.29 18.34 30.10
N ALA A 95 -13.24 18.79 29.40
CA ALA A 95 -12.55 20.03 29.73
C ALA A 95 -13.45 21.26 29.59
N ASN A 96 -14.28 21.29 28.53
CA ASN A 96 -15.26 22.37 28.32
C ASN A 96 -16.35 22.39 29.40
N ASP A 97 -16.86 21.23 29.80
CA ASP A 97 -17.87 21.14 30.87
C ASP A 97 -17.31 21.67 32.21
N ILE A 98 -16.04 21.40 32.50
CA ILE A 98 -15.35 21.93 33.68
C ILE A 98 -15.12 23.44 33.58
N SER A 99 -14.67 23.97 32.44
CA SER A 99 -14.43 25.41 32.30
C SER A 99 -15.72 26.20 32.46
N ASN A 100 -16.80 25.76 31.79
CA ASN A 100 -18.13 26.37 31.93
C ASN A 100 -18.66 26.34 33.38
N ALA A 101 -18.45 25.22 34.09
CA ALA A 101 -18.83 25.12 35.50
C ALA A 101 -18.02 26.09 36.36
N ALA A 102 -16.70 26.17 36.17
CA ALA A 102 -15.83 27.09 36.90
C ALA A 102 -16.23 28.55 36.67
N ASP A 103 -16.54 28.93 35.43
CA ASP A 103 -17.00 30.29 35.08
C ASP A 103 -18.34 30.66 35.73
N SER A 104 -19.24 29.67 35.91
CA SER A 104 -20.50 29.89 36.62
C SER A 104 -20.31 30.16 38.13
N TYR A 105 -19.18 29.74 38.71
CA TYR A 105 -18.81 29.97 40.10
C TYR A 105 -17.88 31.18 40.30
N SER A 106 -17.14 31.61 39.27
CA SER A 106 -16.25 32.78 39.30
C SER A 106 -17.01 34.07 38.94
N SER A 107 -17.85 34.55 39.85
CA SER A 107 -18.60 35.81 39.67
C SER A 107 -17.76 37.08 39.90
N SER A 108 -16.44 36.97 40.13
CA SER A 108 -15.55 38.07 40.51
C SER A 108 -14.46 38.31 39.47
N SER A 109 -14.39 39.53 38.94
CA SER A 109 -13.40 39.98 37.94
C SER A 109 -11.93 39.97 38.41
N ASP A 110 -11.68 39.70 39.69
CA ASP A 110 -10.35 39.65 40.31
C ASP A 110 -9.95 38.23 40.77
N ASP A 111 -10.62 37.18 40.25
CA ASP A 111 -10.31 35.81 40.66
C ASP A 111 -9.01 35.28 40.02
N PRO A 112 -8.07 34.75 40.81
CA PRO A 112 -6.79 34.19 40.34
C PRO A 112 -6.97 32.93 39.47
N PHE A 113 -8.19 32.40 39.36
CA PHE A 113 -8.53 31.25 38.53
C PHE A 113 -9.09 31.63 37.14
N SER A 114 -9.34 32.91 36.87
CA SER A 114 -9.76 33.39 35.52
C SER A 114 -8.72 33.10 34.43
N ALA A 115 -7.43 33.15 34.78
CA ALA A 115 -6.36 32.73 33.87
C ALA A 115 -6.37 31.21 33.57
N PHE A 116 -6.95 30.40 34.46
CA PHE A 116 -7.09 28.96 34.26
C PHE A 116 -8.28 28.62 33.35
N SER A 117 -9.39 29.36 33.42
CA SER A 117 -10.53 29.17 32.51
C SER A 117 -10.19 29.62 31.08
N ASP A 118 -9.58 30.81 30.90
CA ASP A 118 -9.09 31.26 29.58
C ASP A 118 -8.07 30.28 28.97
N GLY A 119 -7.17 29.74 29.79
CA GLY A 119 -6.21 28.72 29.36
C GLY A 119 -6.87 27.38 29.00
N ALA A 120 -7.92 27.00 29.73
CA ALA A 120 -8.67 25.77 29.49
C ALA A 120 -9.50 25.83 28.20
N ASP A 121 -10.06 26.99 27.85
CA ASP A 121 -10.81 27.17 26.60
C ASP A 121 -9.91 27.12 25.36
N ILE A 122 -8.74 27.77 25.43
CA ILE A 122 -7.71 27.66 24.38
C ILE A 122 -7.22 26.22 24.24
N ALA A 123 -6.96 25.54 25.37
CA ALA A 123 -6.55 24.15 25.37
C ALA A 123 -7.64 23.24 24.78
N THR A 124 -8.90 23.45 25.14
CA THR A 124 -10.05 22.71 24.59
C THR A 124 -10.14 22.86 23.08
N GLY A 125 -10.00 24.09 22.56
CA GLY A 125 -9.96 24.33 21.11
C GLY A 125 -8.82 23.58 20.41
N LEU A 126 -7.62 23.57 21.00
CA LEU A 126 -6.48 22.82 20.48
C LEU A 126 -6.73 21.30 20.48
N LEU A 127 -7.32 20.76 21.54
CA LEU A 127 -7.65 19.33 21.64
C LEU A 127 -8.66 18.90 20.57
N VAL A 128 -9.67 19.72 20.29
CA VAL A 128 -10.64 19.46 19.20
C VAL A 128 -9.94 19.44 17.84
N VAL A 129 -9.01 20.36 17.58
CA VAL A 129 -8.23 20.38 16.32
C VAL A 129 -7.39 19.12 16.17
N ILE A 130 -6.72 18.67 17.23
CA ILE A 130 -5.96 17.40 17.23
C ILE A 130 -6.88 16.22 16.94
N GLY A 131 -8.07 16.18 17.56
CA GLY A 131 -9.10 15.16 17.30
C GLY A 131 -9.55 15.13 15.83
N LEU A 132 -9.76 16.29 15.22
CA LEU A 132 -10.13 16.41 13.80
C LEU A 132 -9.00 15.95 12.86
N ILE A 133 -7.74 16.29 13.16
CA ILE A 133 -6.59 15.82 12.37
C ILE A 133 -6.49 14.29 12.46
N ALA A 134 -6.64 13.71 13.65
CA ALA A 134 -6.64 12.26 13.84
C ALA A 134 -7.78 11.59 13.05
N ALA A 135 -8.99 12.17 13.07
CA ALA A 135 -10.13 11.67 12.29
C ALA A 135 -9.91 11.78 10.77
N ALA A 136 -9.27 12.85 10.30
CA ALA A 136 -8.93 13.03 8.89
C ALA A 136 -7.90 11.98 8.42
N LEU A 137 -6.86 11.73 9.21
CA LEU A 137 -5.88 10.67 8.95
C LEU A 137 -6.52 9.27 8.99
N ALA A 138 -7.50 9.06 9.87
CA ALA A 138 -8.24 7.80 9.94
C ALA A 138 -9.06 7.57 8.67
N THR A 139 -9.73 8.62 8.20
CA THR A 139 -10.51 8.57 6.96
C THR A 139 -9.59 8.32 5.75
N LEU A 140 -8.44 8.96 5.71
CA LEU A 140 -7.43 8.75 4.66
C LEU A 140 -6.93 7.30 4.67
N SER A 141 -6.59 6.72 5.83
CA SER A 141 -6.11 5.34 5.93
C SER A 141 -7.18 4.32 5.50
N ILE A 142 -8.45 4.53 5.84
CA ILE A 142 -9.56 3.69 5.37
C ILE A 142 -9.72 3.78 3.86
N THR A 143 -9.74 5.00 3.30
CA THR A 143 -9.94 5.18 1.85
C THR A 143 -8.82 4.56 1.04
N LEU A 144 -7.57 4.64 1.52
CA LEU A 144 -6.45 3.90 0.93
C LEU A 144 -6.69 2.39 1.05
N GLY A 145 -6.93 1.86 2.25
CA GLY A 145 -7.16 0.43 2.48
C GLY A 145 -8.26 -0.15 1.59
N VAL A 146 -9.39 0.54 1.42
CA VAL A 146 -10.47 0.11 0.50
C VAL A 146 -9.99 0.14 -0.96
N LYS A 147 -9.27 1.20 -1.36
CA LYS A 147 -8.82 1.37 -2.75
C LYS A 147 -7.61 0.53 -3.12
N PHE A 148 -6.89 -0.13 -2.21
CA PHE A 148 -5.83 -1.10 -2.58
C PHE A 148 -6.33 -2.19 -3.55
N GLY A 149 -7.62 -2.55 -3.43
CA GLY A 149 -8.44 -3.37 -4.34
C GLY A 149 -8.21 -3.10 -5.83
N LYS A 150 -8.59 -1.88 -6.19
CA LYS A 150 -8.82 -1.43 -7.57
C LYS A 150 -7.94 -0.22 -7.92
N GLY A 151 -7.00 0.10 -7.03
CA GLY A 151 -6.33 1.40 -6.93
C GLY A 151 -5.33 1.67 -8.04
N GLY A 152 -5.29 2.93 -8.47
CA GLY A 152 -4.34 3.57 -9.41
C GLY A 152 -2.87 3.50 -9.02
N GLN A 153 -2.02 3.97 -9.92
CA GLN A 153 -0.73 4.57 -9.53
C GLN A 153 -0.92 5.68 -8.49
N GLY A 154 -2.02 6.43 -8.54
CA GLY A 154 -2.35 7.43 -7.50
C GLY A 154 -2.43 6.81 -6.10
N ILE A 155 -3.11 5.67 -5.92
CA ILE A 155 -3.23 5.02 -4.61
C ILE A 155 -1.89 4.48 -4.13
N ARG A 156 -1.07 3.94 -5.03
CA ARG A 156 0.30 3.53 -4.73
C ARG A 156 1.11 4.69 -4.16
N ILE A 157 1.15 5.82 -4.86
CA ILE A 157 1.94 6.99 -4.47
C ILE A 157 1.42 7.59 -3.17
N THR A 158 0.10 7.80 -3.04
CA THR A 158 -0.47 8.34 -1.80
C THR A 158 -0.17 7.44 -0.61
N THR A 159 -0.15 6.11 -0.79
CA THR A 159 0.18 5.20 0.31
C THR A 159 1.65 5.26 0.69
N VAL A 160 2.55 5.38 -0.28
CA VAL A 160 3.99 5.58 -0.02
C VAL A 160 4.20 6.88 0.77
N ILE A 161 3.55 7.98 0.36
CA ILE A 161 3.67 9.27 1.06
C ILE A 161 3.08 9.17 2.47
N TYR A 162 1.89 8.58 2.61
CA TYR A 162 1.25 8.39 3.91
C TYR A 162 2.11 7.57 4.87
N GLY A 163 2.63 6.42 4.40
CA GLY A 163 3.52 5.57 5.18
C GLY A 163 4.83 6.27 5.54
N ALA A 164 5.43 7.02 4.61
CA ALA A 164 6.68 7.74 4.86
C ALA A 164 6.51 8.86 5.89
N LEU A 165 5.44 9.66 5.79
CA LEU A 165 5.15 10.71 6.78
C LEU A 165 4.87 10.10 8.17
N GLY A 166 4.07 9.03 8.23
CA GLY A 166 3.84 8.29 9.46
C GLY A 166 5.13 7.70 10.05
N GLY A 167 6.02 7.21 9.20
CA GLY A 167 7.33 6.68 9.58
C GLY A 167 8.26 7.74 10.16
N ILE A 168 8.31 8.94 9.57
CA ILE A 168 9.10 10.07 10.09
C ILE A 168 8.61 10.45 11.49
N VAL A 169 7.29 10.60 11.67
CA VAL A 169 6.72 10.90 12.99
C VAL A 169 7.03 9.79 13.99
N GLY A 170 6.91 8.52 13.59
CA GLY A 170 7.27 7.37 14.41
C GLY A 170 8.74 7.35 14.83
N LEU A 171 9.65 7.71 13.93
CA LEU A 171 11.10 7.77 14.20
C LEU A 171 11.42 8.88 15.20
N ILE A 172 10.80 10.06 15.06
CA ILE A 172 10.96 11.16 16.01
C ILE A 172 10.52 10.71 17.40
N LEU A 173 9.35 10.08 17.51
CA LEU A 173 8.85 9.55 18.78
C LEU A 173 9.74 8.43 19.35
N LEU A 174 10.29 7.58 18.47
CA LEU A 174 11.19 6.50 18.88
C LEU A 174 12.49 7.05 19.47
N PHE A 175 13.12 8.04 18.83
CA PHE A 175 14.33 8.65 19.37
C PHE A 175 14.07 9.36 20.71
N GLY A 176 12.98 10.13 20.82
CA GLY A 176 12.58 10.71 22.10
C GLY A 176 12.29 9.65 23.18
N GLY A 177 11.71 8.51 22.78
CA GLY A 177 11.47 7.38 23.68
C GLY A 177 12.73 6.69 24.15
N LEU A 178 13.73 6.53 23.26
CA LEU A 178 15.04 5.95 23.59
C LEU A 178 15.78 6.80 24.62
N ASP A 179 15.69 8.13 24.52
CA ASP A 179 16.30 9.06 25.48
C ASP A 179 15.62 9.04 26.86
N SER A 180 14.32 8.72 26.91
CA SER A 180 13.56 8.68 28.17
C SER A 180 13.88 7.48 29.08
N GLY A 181 14.55 6.44 28.56
CA GLY A 181 14.86 5.21 29.29
C GLY A 181 13.65 4.32 29.63
N MET A 182 12.43 4.72 29.24
CA MET A 182 11.21 3.96 29.50
C MET A 182 10.92 2.96 28.37
N ALA A 183 10.77 1.68 28.71
CA ALA A 183 10.44 0.64 27.72
C ALA A 183 9.13 0.91 26.97
N SER A 184 8.09 1.42 27.65
CA SER A 184 6.81 1.77 27.02
C SER A 184 6.93 2.90 25.99
N ALA A 185 7.85 3.84 26.21
CA ALA A 185 8.13 4.94 25.29
C ALA A 185 8.89 4.48 24.03
N VAL A 186 9.53 3.30 24.06
CA VAL A 186 10.27 2.73 22.91
C VAL A 186 9.41 1.75 22.13
N ILE A 187 8.66 0.87 22.81
CA ILE A 187 7.93 -0.23 22.17
C ILE A 187 6.84 0.27 21.22
N LEU A 188 6.02 1.25 21.66
CA LEU A 188 4.91 1.74 20.84
C LEU A 188 5.40 2.47 19.57
N PRO A 189 6.37 3.40 19.63
CA PRO A 189 6.93 4.00 18.43
C PRO A 189 7.65 3.01 17.52
N LEU A 190 8.32 2.01 18.08
CA LEU A 190 8.97 0.97 17.28
C LEU A 190 7.95 0.19 16.43
N ILE A 191 6.84 -0.26 17.04
CA ILE A 191 5.76 -0.96 16.33
C ILE A 191 5.18 -0.05 15.23
N TRP A 192 4.98 1.24 15.54
CA TRP A 192 4.49 2.22 14.57
C TRP A 192 5.44 2.37 13.37
N VAL A 193 6.74 2.49 13.62
CA VAL A 193 7.77 2.57 12.56
C VAL A 193 7.78 1.32 11.70
N VAL A 194 7.63 0.13 12.29
CA VAL A 194 7.56 -1.13 11.54
C VAL A 194 6.34 -1.14 10.61
N PHE A 195 5.17 -0.69 11.08
CA PHE A 195 3.97 -0.62 10.27
C PHE A 195 4.14 0.38 9.12
N ALA A 196 4.69 1.56 9.42
CA ALA A 196 4.99 2.59 8.42
C ALA A 196 5.97 2.09 7.36
N ALA A 197 7.03 1.37 7.75
CA ALA A 197 8.00 0.80 6.83
C ALA A 197 7.37 -0.23 5.89
N ILE A 198 6.52 -1.12 6.39
CA ILE A 198 5.85 -2.14 5.58
C ILE A 198 4.84 -1.50 4.62
N ILE A 199 4.03 -0.54 5.09
CA ILE A 199 3.06 0.20 4.25
C ILE A 199 3.78 0.98 3.15
N THR A 200 4.97 1.52 3.44
CA THR A 200 5.77 2.27 2.47
C THR A 200 6.44 1.34 1.47
N ALA A 201 6.98 0.20 1.91
CA ALA A 201 7.75 -0.72 1.06
C ALA A 201 6.86 -1.59 0.17
N ALA A 202 5.69 -2.04 0.66
CA ALA A 202 4.81 -2.96 -0.06
C ALA A 202 4.39 -2.48 -1.48
N PRO A 203 4.10 -1.19 -1.71
CA PRO A 203 3.76 -0.68 -3.04
C PRO A 203 4.97 -0.43 -3.95
N VAL A 204 6.20 -0.44 -3.43
CA VAL A 204 7.43 -0.12 -4.21
C VAL A 204 8.18 -1.36 -4.68
N VAL A 205 7.96 -2.52 -4.07
CA VAL A 205 8.55 -3.78 -4.53
C VAL A 205 8.02 -4.16 -5.92
N PRO A 206 8.79 -4.93 -6.73
CA PRO A 206 8.42 -5.26 -8.11
C PRO A 206 7.02 -5.90 -8.26
N SER A 207 6.61 -6.74 -7.31
CA SER A 207 5.27 -7.34 -7.30
C SER A 207 4.17 -6.30 -7.03
N GLY A 208 4.44 -5.35 -6.15
CA GLY A 208 3.54 -4.24 -5.85
C GLY A 208 3.42 -3.25 -7.00
N THR A 209 4.53 -2.90 -7.64
CA THR A 209 4.52 -2.01 -8.81
C THR A 209 3.76 -2.62 -9.98
N ALA A 210 3.97 -3.92 -10.25
CA ALA A 210 3.23 -4.66 -11.27
C ALA A 210 1.73 -4.68 -10.98
N TRP A 211 1.33 -4.89 -9.71
CA TRP A 211 -0.08 -4.86 -9.30
C TRP A 211 -0.77 -3.53 -9.65
N PHE A 212 -0.15 -2.41 -9.31
CA PHE A 212 -0.73 -1.08 -9.55
C PHE A 212 -0.64 -0.64 -11.02
N ALA A 213 0.32 -1.18 -11.78
CA ALA A 213 0.50 -0.92 -13.21
C ALA A 213 -0.38 -1.78 -14.13
N ARG A 214 -1.14 -2.73 -13.59
CA ARG A 214 -1.96 -3.63 -14.41
C ARG A 214 -2.99 -2.88 -15.27
N PRO A 215 -3.28 -3.37 -16.48
CA PRO A 215 -4.35 -2.86 -17.32
C PRO A 215 -5.72 -2.92 -16.63
N ARG A 216 -6.59 -1.96 -16.95
CA ARG A 216 -7.93 -1.82 -16.37
C ARG A 216 -8.89 -1.69 -17.54
N TYR A 217 -9.56 -2.78 -17.85
CA TYR A 217 -10.62 -2.86 -18.84
C TYR A 217 -11.86 -3.39 -18.13
#